data_AF-A0A8C7D979-F1
#
_entry.id   AF-A0A8C7D979-F1
#
_cell.length_a   1.000
_cell.length_b   1.000
_cell.length_c   1.000
_cell.angle_alpha   90.00
_cell.angle_beta   90.00
_cell.angle_gamma   90.00
#
_symmetry.space_group_name_H-M   'P 1'
#
loop_
_entity.id
_entity.type
_entity.pdbx_description
1 polymer ?
#
loop_
_entity_poly.entity_id
_entity_poly.type
_entity_poly.pdbx_seq_one_letter_code
_entity_poly.pdbx_strand_id
1 'polypeptide(L)'
;MYCKCGYNVMFLSSLVPGAEVVKGFNTLSAWALQNGPLAGKQRKANKTTPFDFNNTEAWGTDSFYVLGILGFCLYVLLGINSLPSVGAALSWREFSFVQSKLGHLTLLLCTAHGFLYGWNKFLRSSTYKWYTPPGYMLCLVLPSVVLLLKLLLITPCVDHTVTRIRQGWERGRAGR
;
A
#
# COMPACT_ATOMS: atom_id res chain seq x y z
N MET A 1 39.31 -23.90 -24.96
CA MET A 1 40.04 -23.16 -23.91
C MET A 1 39.04 -22.32 -23.08
N TYR A 2 38.59 -22.80 -21.91
CA TYR A 2 37.87 -22.00 -20.91
C TYR A 2 38.43 -22.35 -19.52
N CYS A 3 39.64 -21.89 -19.23
CA CYS A 3 40.32 -22.12 -17.95
C CYS A 3 40.40 -20.81 -17.15
N LYS A 4 39.25 -20.21 -16.79
CA LYS A 4 39.19 -18.97 -15.99
C LYS A 4 38.54 -19.15 -14.61
N CYS A 5 37.93 -20.30 -14.35
CA CYS A 5 37.21 -20.59 -13.09
C CYS A 5 38.05 -21.33 -12.02
N GLY A 6 39.27 -21.77 -12.35
CA GLY A 6 40.15 -22.50 -11.41
C GLY A 6 40.91 -21.58 -10.44
N TYR A 7 41.41 -20.46 -10.96
CA TYR A 7 42.29 -19.55 -10.22
C TYR A 7 41.65 -18.89 -9.00
N ASN A 8 40.37 -18.54 -9.08
CA ASN A 8 39.70 -17.78 -8.01
C ASN A 8 39.54 -18.58 -6.70
N VAL A 9 39.24 -19.88 -6.81
CA VAL A 9 39.10 -20.76 -5.63
C VAL A 9 40.43 -21.07 -4.97
N MET A 10 41.48 -21.31 -5.77
CA MET A 10 42.82 -21.54 -5.21
C MET A 10 43.38 -20.28 -4.53
N PHE A 11 43.08 -19.10 -5.08
CA PHE A 11 43.43 -17.83 -4.46
C PHE A 11 42.72 -17.62 -3.12
N LEU A 12 41.41 -17.87 -3.05
CA LEU A 12 40.62 -17.77 -1.81
C LEU A 12 41.07 -18.75 -0.73
N SER A 13 41.42 -19.98 -1.10
CA SER A 13 41.92 -21.00 -0.17
C SER A 13 43.30 -20.66 0.40
N SER A 14 44.10 -19.85 -0.31
CA SER A 14 45.39 -19.34 0.17
C SER A 14 45.23 -18.18 1.15
N LEU A 15 44.18 -17.35 0.98
CA LEU A 15 43.90 -16.23 1.88
C LEU A 15 43.41 -16.67 3.28
N VAL A 16 42.70 -17.80 3.38
CA VAL A 16 42.14 -18.30 4.65
C VAL A 16 42.44 -19.80 4.80
N PRO A 17 43.65 -20.18 5.25
CA PRO A 17 44.01 -21.57 5.46
C PRO A 17 43.21 -22.13 6.65
N GLY A 18 42.24 -23.00 6.37
CA GLY A 18 41.36 -23.64 7.38
C GLY A 18 39.86 -23.55 7.07
N ALA A 19 39.46 -22.72 6.09
CA ALA A 19 38.08 -22.64 5.62
C ALA A 19 37.85 -23.55 4.40
N GLU A 20 36.74 -24.29 4.39
CA GLU A 20 36.34 -25.10 3.24
C GLU A 20 35.78 -24.20 2.13
N VAL A 21 36.55 -23.98 1.07
CA VAL A 21 36.12 -23.14 -0.06
C VAL A 21 35.36 -23.99 -1.08
N VAL A 22 34.03 -23.95 -1.00
CA VAL A 22 33.14 -24.67 -1.93
C VAL A 22 32.77 -23.77 -3.12
N LYS A 23 32.87 -24.30 -4.34
CA LYS A 23 32.46 -23.59 -5.55
C LYS A 23 30.96 -23.74 -5.78
N GLY A 24 30.19 -22.75 -5.33
CA GLY A 24 28.74 -22.67 -5.54
C GLY A 24 28.34 -21.53 -6.48
N PHE A 25 27.14 -21.60 -7.07
CA PHE A 25 26.45 -20.51 -7.77
C PHE A 25 27.11 -19.88 -9.01
N ASN A 26 28.34 -20.26 -9.39
CA ASN A 26 29.01 -19.73 -10.60
C ASN A 26 28.31 -20.07 -11.93
N THR A 27 27.39 -21.03 -11.92
CA THR A 27 26.62 -21.45 -13.11
C THR A 27 25.21 -20.88 -13.14
N LEU A 28 24.79 -20.18 -12.06
CA LEU A 28 23.47 -19.59 -11.93
C LEU A 28 23.58 -18.09 -12.20
N SER A 29 22.81 -17.58 -13.17
CA SER A 29 22.69 -16.13 -13.37
C SER A 29 21.77 -15.53 -12.30
N ALA A 30 21.93 -14.25 -11.99
CA ALA A 30 21.00 -13.51 -11.12
C ALA A 30 19.54 -13.64 -11.61
N TRP A 31 19.36 -13.67 -12.93
CA TRP A 31 18.08 -13.92 -13.58
C TRP A 31 17.52 -15.34 -13.31
N ALA A 32 18.36 -16.37 -13.31
CA ALA A 32 17.92 -17.74 -13.01
C ALA A 32 17.49 -17.90 -11.54
N LEU A 33 18.15 -17.17 -10.61
CA LEU A 33 17.77 -17.14 -9.20
C LEU A 33 16.40 -16.47 -8.99
N GLN A 34 16.12 -15.39 -9.72
CA GLN A 34 14.88 -14.63 -9.60
C GLN A 34 13.66 -15.36 -10.16
N ASN A 35 13.84 -16.17 -11.21
CA ASN A 35 12.74 -16.86 -11.90
C ASN A 35 12.54 -18.33 -11.45
N GLY A 36 13.48 -18.91 -10.69
CA GLY A 36 13.38 -20.24 -10.12
C GLY A 36 13.12 -21.39 -11.13
N PRO A 37 12.56 -22.54 -10.69
CA PRO A 37 12.28 -23.70 -11.54
C PRO A 37 11.32 -23.44 -12.71
N LEU A 38 10.60 -22.31 -12.68
CA LEU A 38 9.70 -21.88 -13.76
C LEU A 38 10.49 -21.54 -15.05
N ALA A 39 11.73 -21.08 -14.93
CA ALA A 39 12.61 -20.84 -16.08
C ALA A 39 12.89 -22.12 -16.89
N GLY A 40 13.00 -23.28 -16.22
CA GLY A 40 13.19 -24.58 -16.87
C GLY A 40 11.96 -25.05 -17.66
N LYS A 41 10.75 -24.73 -17.19
CA LYS A 41 9.50 -25.02 -17.91
C LYS A 41 9.33 -24.14 -19.17
N GLN A 42 9.69 -22.86 -19.08
CA GLN A 42 9.65 -21.93 -20.22
C GLN A 42 10.60 -22.38 -21.35
N ARG A 43 11.82 -22.81 -20.99
CA ARG A 43 12.82 -23.30 -21.97
C ARG A 43 12.39 -24.59 -22.68
N LYS A 44 11.73 -25.53 -21.98
CA LYS A 44 11.25 -26.79 -22.59
C LYS A 44 10.08 -26.60 -23.57
N ALA A 45 9.32 -25.53 -23.43
CA ALA A 45 8.11 -25.32 -24.22
C ALA A 45 8.37 -24.61 -25.57
N ASN A 46 9.62 -24.21 -25.89
CA ASN A 46 9.94 -23.27 -26.99
C ASN A 46 8.89 -22.14 -27.12
N LYS A 47 8.39 -21.69 -25.97
CA LYS A 47 7.48 -20.58 -25.86
C LYS A 47 8.33 -19.45 -25.33
N THR A 48 8.90 -18.68 -26.25
CA THR A 48 9.23 -17.30 -25.95
C THR A 48 7.90 -16.60 -25.76
N THR A 49 7.37 -16.58 -24.54
CA THR A 49 6.37 -15.56 -24.22
C THR A 49 7.06 -14.24 -24.53
N PRO A 50 6.53 -13.42 -25.46
CA PRO A 50 7.01 -12.06 -25.58
C PRO A 50 7.00 -11.47 -24.17
N PHE A 51 8.01 -10.70 -23.81
CA PHE A 51 7.91 -9.87 -22.61
C PHE A 51 6.87 -8.79 -22.90
N ASP A 52 5.60 -9.17 -22.86
CA ASP A 52 4.47 -8.26 -22.98
C ASP A 52 4.36 -7.58 -21.62
N PHE A 53 5.08 -6.48 -21.49
CA PHE A 53 5.02 -5.63 -20.31
C PHE A 53 3.62 -5.04 -20.23
N ASN A 54 2.77 -5.64 -19.40
CA ASN A 54 1.45 -5.12 -19.14
C ASN A 54 1.56 -3.88 -18.26
N ASN A 55 1.66 -2.71 -18.92
CA ASN A 55 1.73 -1.42 -18.25
C ASN A 55 0.63 -1.29 -17.17
N THR A 56 -0.61 -1.70 -17.47
CA THR A 56 -1.74 -1.56 -16.54
C THR A 56 -1.55 -2.32 -15.23
N GLU A 57 -1.01 -3.53 -15.28
CA GLU A 57 -0.74 -4.30 -14.05
C GLU A 57 0.48 -3.78 -13.29
N ALA A 58 1.50 -3.27 -13.99
CA ALA A 58 2.63 -2.61 -13.37
C ALA A 58 2.19 -1.35 -12.61
N TRP A 59 1.46 -0.45 -13.27
CA TRP A 59 0.91 0.76 -12.65
C TRP A 59 -0.02 0.44 -11.47
N GLY A 60 -0.86 -0.60 -11.60
CA GLY A 60 -1.74 -1.04 -10.51
C GLY A 60 -0.99 -1.55 -9.29
N THR A 61 0.07 -2.34 -9.52
CA THR A 61 0.90 -2.91 -8.47
C THR A 61 1.74 -1.85 -7.76
N ASP A 62 2.38 -0.96 -8.53
CA ASP A 62 3.18 0.13 -7.97
C ASP A 62 2.32 1.10 -7.16
N SER A 63 1.15 1.47 -7.69
CA SER A 63 0.19 2.32 -6.98
C SER A 63 -0.30 1.66 -5.69
N PHE A 64 -0.58 0.35 -5.71
CA PHE A 64 -0.97 -0.39 -4.52
C PHE A 64 0.09 -0.31 -3.42
N TYR A 65 1.36 -0.54 -3.73
CA TYR A 65 2.46 -0.45 -2.76
C TYR A 65 2.65 0.97 -2.24
N VAL A 66 2.67 1.97 -3.13
CA VAL A 66 2.88 3.37 -2.75
C VAL A 66 1.79 3.86 -1.80
N LEU A 67 0.51 3.59 -2.11
CA LEU A 67 -0.60 3.98 -1.24
C LEU A 67 -0.55 3.27 0.13
N GLY A 68 -0.15 2.00 0.16
CA GLY A 68 0.00 1.24 1.39
C GLY A 68 1.11 1.78 2.29
N ILE A 69 2.30 2.03 1.71
CA ILE A 69 3.45 2.58 2.43
C ILE A 69 3.14 3.99 2.95
N LEU A 70 2.63 4.87 2.08
CA LEU A 70 2.27 6.24 2.46
C LEU A 70 1.18 6.27 3.54
N GLY A 71 0.13 5.47 3.38
CA GLY A 71 -0.95 5.36 4.35
C GLY A 71 -0.46 4.86 5.71
N PHE A 72 0.41 3.84 5.72
CA PHE A 72 1.00 3.32 6.96
C PHE A 72 1.90 4.36 7.63
N CYS A 73 2.76 5.05 6.89
CA CYS A 73 3.61 6.12 7.43
C CYS A 73 2.79 7.22 8.11
N LEU A 74 1.71 7.69 7.47
CA LEU A 74 0.82 8.68 8.07
C LEU A 74 0.07 8.14 9.29
N TYR A 75 -0.34 6.87 9.26
CA TYR A 75 -0.98 6.22 10.41
C TYR A 75 -0.04 6.14 11.63
N VAL A 76 1.23 5.83 11.42
CA VAL A 76 2.25 5.85 12.48
C VAL A 76 2.43 7.27 13.04
N LEU A 77 2.49 8.29 12.19
CA LEU A 77 2.56 9.69 12.63
C LEU A 77 1.34 10.09 13.47
N LEU A 78 0.14 9.67 13.08
CA LEU A 78 -1.08 9.87 13.87
C LEU A 78 -1.01 9.17 15.22
N GLY A 79 -0.46 7.95 15.25
CA GLY A 79 -0.22 7.17 16.48
C GLY A 79 0.72 7.87 17.45
N ILE A 80 1.85 8.39 16.96
CA ILE A 80 2.81 9.14 17.79
C ILE A 80 2.16 10.42 18.35
N ASN A 81 1.39 11.13 17.53
CA ASN A 81 0.67 12.34 17.94
C ASN A 81 -0.52 12.07 18.88
N SER A 82 -0.88 10.81 19.12
CA SER A 82 -1.91 10.43 20.09
C SER A 82 -1.37 10.32 21.53
N LEU A 83 -0.04 10.29 21.70
CA LEU A 83 0.57 10.24 23.01
C LEU A 83 0.39 11.58 23.73
N PRO A 84 -0.05 11.59 25.00
CA PRO A 84 -0.30 12.83 25.74
C PRO A 84 0.96 13.69 25.87
N SER A 85 2.15 13.09 25.91
CA SER A 85 3.44 13.80 25.93
C SER A 85 3.72 14.61 24.66
N VAL A 86 3.36 14.08 23.48
CA VAL A 86 3.53 14.76 22.18
C VAL A 86 2.40 15.76 21.97
N GLY A 87 1.18 15.40 22.33
CA GLY A 87 0.03 16.30 22.26
C GLY A 87 0.18 17.56 23.11
N ALA A 88 0.79 17.44 24.30
CA ALA A 88 1.06 18.57 25.18
C ALA A 88 2.11 19.56 24.63
N ALA A 89 2.98 19.11 23.71
CA ALA A 89 3.98 19.96 23.07
C ALA A 89 3.44 20.74 21.85
N LEU A 90 2.25 20.38 21.35
CA LEU A 90 1.62 20.99 20.18
C LEU A 90 0.55 21.99 20.59
N SER A 91 0.41 23.07 19.80
CA SER A 91 -0.75 23.94 19.95
C SER A 91 -2.05 23.23 19.56
N TRP A 92 -3.18 23.66 20.13
CA TRP A 92 -4.49 23.06 19.82
C TRP A 92 -4.83 23.08 18.32
N ARG A 93 -4.35 24.10 17.59
CA ARG A 93 -4.52 24.23 16.14
C ARG A 93 -3.71 23.18 15.38
N GLU A 94 -2.46 22.94 15.78
CA GLU A 94 -1.60 21.92 15.16
C GLU A 94 -2.11 20.52 15.44
N PHE A 95 -2.50 20.25 16.69
CA PHE A 95 -3.11 18.98 17.08
C PHE A 95 -4.40 18.71 16.28
N SER A 96 -5.27 19.72 16.17
CA SER A 96 -6.51 19.63 15.39
C SER A 96 -6.25 19.44 13.89
N PHE A 97 -5.19 20.05 13.35
CA PHE A 97 -4.79 19.84 11.95
C PHE A 97 -4.32 18.40 11.72
N VAL A 98 -3.42 17.89 12.57
CA VAL A 98 -2.91 16.53 12.47
C VAL A 98 -4.05 15.51 12.59
N GLN A 99 -4.84 15.58 13.65
CA GLN A 99 -5.90 14.59 13.88
C GLN A 99 -7.06 14.72 12.88
N SER A 100 -7.49 15.94 12.55
CA SER A 100 -8.64 16.14 11.66
C SER A 100 -8.28 16.05 10.17
N LYS A 101 -7.22 16.71 9.71
CA LYS A 101 -6.89 16.72 8.26
C LYS A 101 -6.08 15.49 7.87
N LEU A 102 -5.01 15.20 8.62
CA LEU A 102 -4.13 14.07 8.33
C LEU A 102 -4.81 12.73 8.62
N GLY A 103 -5.67 12.67 9.64
CA GLY A 103 -6.51 11.48 9.93
C GLY A 103 -7.41 11.08 8.78
N HIS A 104 -8.15 12.04 8.21
CA HIS A 104 -9.01 11.77 7.05
C HIS A 104 -8.23 11.48 5.76
N LEU A 105 -7.07 12.12 5.56
CA LEU A 105 -6.18 11.79 4.46
C LEU A 105 -5.68 10.34 4.54
N THR A 106 -5.29 9.91 5.73
CA THR A 106 -4.83 8.53 5.99
C THR A 106 -5.93 7.52 5.72
N LEU A 107 -7.16 7.81 6.17
CA LEU A 107 -8.32 6.99 5.87
C LEU A 107 -8.57 6.88 4.36
N LEU A 108 -8.47 7.99 3.63
CA LEU A 108 -8.60 8.01 2.17
C LEU A 108 -7.55 7.13 1.50
N LEU A 109 -6.27 7.27 1.87
CA LEU A 109 -5.17 6.48 1.29
C LEU A 109 -5.31 4.99 1.56
N CYS A 110 -5.62 4.59 2.80
CA CYS A 110 -5.85 3.19 3.14
C CYS A 110 -7.08 2.60 2.42
N THR A 111 -8.12 3.41 2.22
CA THR A 111 -9.31 3.00 1.46
C THR A 111 -8.98 2.82 -0.02
N ALA A 112 -8.25 3.77 -0.62
CA ALA A 112 -7.78 3.68 -1.99
C ALA A 112 -6.84 2.46 -2.21
N HIS A 113 -5.97 2.16 -1.24
CA HIS A 113 -5.14 0.95 -1.24
C HIS A 113 -6.00 -0.33 -1.29
N GLY A 114 -7.07 -0.41 -0.49
CA GLY A 114 -8.01 -1.53 -0.53
C GLY A 114 -8.83 -1.61 -1.84
N PHE A 115 -9.19 -0.47 -2.44
CA PHE A 115 -9.85 -0.44 -3.74
C PHE A 115 -8.94 -0.92 -4.87
N LEU A 116 -7.66 -0.51 -4.88
CA LEU A 116 -6.67 -1.00 -5.85
C LEU A 116 -6.44 -2.50 -5.71
N TYR A 117 -6.37 -3.03 -4.48
CA TYR A 117 -6.26 -4.47 -4.24
C TYR A 117 -7.41 -5.26 -4.88
N GLY A 118 -8.63 -4.71 -4.79
CA GLY A 118 -9.85 -5.33 -5.32
C GLY A 118 -10.13 -5.02 -6.79
N TRP A 119 -9.40 -4.11 -7.44
CA TRP A 119 -9.76 -3.49 -8.72
C TRP A 119 -10.21 -4.49 -9.79
N ASN A 120 -9.40 -5.51 -10.08
CA ASN A 120 -9.71 -6.54 -11.09
C ASN A 120 -10.65 -7.67 -10.58
N LYS A 121 -10.95 -7.70 -9.28
CA LYS A 121 -11.72 -8.76 -8.61
C LYS A 121 -13.17 -8.38 -8.32
N PHE A 122 -13.49 -7.07 -8.24
CA PHE A 122 -14.83 -6.56 -7.87
C PHE A 122 -15.96 -7.04 -8.79
N LEU A 123 -15.74 -7.02 -10.11
CA LEU A 123 -16.76 -7.37 -11.12
C LEU A 123 -16.66 -8.81 -11.62
N ARG A 124 -15.75 -9.62 -11.07
CA ARG A 124 -15.52 -10.99 -11.53
C ARG A 124 -16.44 -11.96 -10.77
N SER A 125 -17.34 -12.65 -11.48
CA SER A 125 -18.30 -13.57 -10.86
C SER A 125 -17.64 -14.71 -10.07
N SER A 126 -16.39 -15.09 -10.41
CA SER A 126 -15.64 -16.12 -9.68
C SER A 126 -15.21 -15.69 -8.27
N THR A 127 -15.24 -14.39 -7.97
CA THR A 127 -14.85 -13.85 -6.65
C THR A 127 -15.91 -14.14 -5.58
N TYR A 128 -17.18 -14.30 -5.98
CA TYR A 128 -18.32 -14.52 -5.08
C TYR A 128 -18.57 -16.01 -4.87
N LYS A 129 -17.73 -16.65 -4.05
CA LYS A 129 -17.93 -18.05 -3.66
C LYS A 129 -19.15 -18.14 -2.73
N TRP A 130 -20.15 -18.95 -3.08
CA TRP A 130 -21.38 -19.14 -2.29
C TRP A 130 -22.18 -17.84 -2.02
N TYR A 131 -22.18 -16.90 -2.97
CA TYR A 131 -22.85 -15.59 -2.84
C TYR A 131 -22.33 -14.70 -1.69
N THR A 132 -21.24 -15.06 -1.01
CA THR A 132 -20.66 -14.22 0.04
C THR A 132 -19.62 -13.28 -0.55
N PRO A 133 -19.74 -11.96 -0.30
CA PRO A 133 -18.69 -11.02 -0.69
C PRO A 133 -17.41 -11.32 0.11
N PRO A 134 -16.24 -11.24 -0.51
CA PRO A 134 -14.98 -11.45 0.19
C PRO A 134 -14.77 -10.41 1.31
N GLY A 135 -14.10 -10.80 2.38
CA GLY A 135 -13.99 -9.99 3.61
C GLY A 135 -13.45 -8.57 3.40
N TYR A 136 -12.53 -8.37 2.45
CA TYR A 136 -12.01 -7.03 2.15
C TYR A 136 -13.10 -6.07 1.64
N MET A 137 -14.12 -6.56 0.93
CA MET A 137 -15.24 -5.74 0.46
C MET A 137 -16.13 -5.29 1.61
N LEU A 138 -16.35 -6.16 2.61
CA LEU A 138 -17.11 -5.83 3.82
C LEU A 138 -16.39 -4.76 4.65
N CYS A 139 -15.06 -4.92 4.84
CA CYS A 139 -14.25 -3.94 5.56
C CYS A 139 -14.17 -2.58 4.85
N LEU A 140 -14.33 -2.53 3.53
CA LEU A 140 -14.34 -1.29 2.75
C LEU A 140 -15.65 -0.50 2.86
N VAL A 141 -16.76 -1.11 3.31
CA VAL A 141 -18.05 -0.43 3.41
C VAL A 141 -17.97 0.72 4.43
N LEU A 142 -17.49 0.45 5.64
CA LEU A 142 -17.38 1.43 6.71
C LEU A 142 -16.56 2.68 6.31
N PRO A 143 -15.30 2.55 5.84
CA PRO A 143 -14.51 3.71 5.47
C PRO A 143 -15.09 4.44 4.24
N SER A 144 -15.72 3.72 3.30
CA SER A 144 -16.39 4.36 2.16
C SER A 144 -17.56 5.23 2.62
N VAL A 145 -18.41 4.74 3.53
CA VAL A 145 -19.52 5.52 4.10
C VAL A 145 -19.01 6.76 4.84
N VAL A 146 -17.94 6.63 5.63
CA VAL A 146 -17.33 7.76 6.36
C VAL A 146 -16.82 8.82 5.38
N LEU A 147 -16.14 8.42 4.31
CA LEU A 147 -15.63 9.35 3.29
C LEU A 147 -16.77 10.02 2.51
N LEU A 148 -17.83 9.29 2.16
CA LEU A 148 -19.01 9.84 1.51
C LEU A 148 -19.74 10.86 2.39
N LEU A 149 -19.98 10.52 3.65
CA LEU A 149 -20.56 11.45 4.62
C LEU A 149 -19.68 12.70 4.76
N LYS A 150 -18.35 12.52 4.79
CA LYS A 150 -17.44 13.66 4.89
C LYS A 150 -17.49 14.54 3.64
N LEU A 151 -17.58 13.95 2.44
CA LEU A 151 -17.75 14.69 1.19
C LEU A 151 -19.07 15.48 1.17
N LEU A 152 -20.16 14.87 1.64
CA LEU A 152 -21.44 15.54 1.81
C LEU A 152 -21.34 16.71 2.79
N LEU A 153 -20.65 16.55 3.94
CA LEU A 153 -20.46 17.65 4.89
C LEU A 153 -19.60 18.79 4.34
N ILE A 154 -18.67 18.52 3.43
CA ILE A 154 -17.81 19.53 2.79
C ILE A 154 -18.58 20.36 1.75
N THR A 155 -19.71 19.86 1.23
CA THR A 155 -20.48 20.65 0.26
C THR A 155 -20.93 21.99 0.87
N PRO A 156 -20.79 23.11 0.13
CA PRO A 156 -20.92 24.45 0.69
C PRO A 156 -22.29 24.74 1.31
N CYS A 157 -23.33 24.07 0.83
CA CYS A 157 -24.69 24.18 1.39
C CYS A 157 -24.79 23.61 2.82
N VAL A 158 -24.13 22.49 3.09
CA VAL A 158 -24.09 21.85 4.41
C VAL A 158 -23.08 22.54 5.31
N ASP A 159 -21.86 22.80 4.80
CA ASP A 159 -20.79 23.43 5.57
C ASP A 159 -21.17 24.83 6.08
N HIS A 160 -21.80 25.66 5.24
CA HIS A 160 -22.25 26.99 5.64
C HIS A 160 -23.35 26.93 6.72
N THR A 161 -24.22 25.91 6.65
CA THR A 161 -25.25 25.71 7.67
C THR A 161 -24.65 25.24 8.99
N VAL A 162 -23.68 24.32 8.95
CA VAL A 162 -22.97 23.80 10.12
C VAL A 162 -22.10 24.87 10.79
N THR A 163 -21.37 25.66 10.01
CA THR A 163 -20.55 26.77 10.53
C THR A 163 -21.41 27.82 11.24
N ARG A 164 -22.56 28.18 10.66
CA ARG A 164 -23.53 29.07 11.28
C ARG A 164 -24.10 28.51 12.60
N ILE A 165 -24.42 27.22 12.67
CA ILE A 165 -24.83 26.57 13.93
C ILE A 165 -23.69 26.60 14.97
N ARG A 166 -22.45 26.32 14.56
CA ARG A 166 -21.27 26.37 15.46
C ARG A 166 -20.98 27.76 16.01
N GLN A 167 -21.38 28.83 15.30
CA GLN A 167 -21.29 30.21 15.76
C GLN A 167 -22.45 30.61 16.69
N GLY A 168 -23.32 29.67 17.08
CA GLY A 168 -24.43 29.91 18.00
C GLY A 168 -25.71 30.41 17.32
N TRP A 169 -25.92 30.10 16.04
CA TRP A 169 -27.17 30.48 15.37
C TRP A 169 -28.38 29.76 15.97
N GLU A 170 -29.22 30.52 16.66
CA GLU A 170 -30.56 30.09 17.05
C GLU A 170 -31.56 30.41 15.92
N ARG A 171 -32.33 29.40 15.50
CA ARG A 171 -33.44 29.61 14.57
C ARG A 171 -34.52 30.34 15.36
N GLY A 172 -34.72 31.62 15.06
CA GLY A 172 -35.59 32.50 15.84
C GLY A 172 -36.92 31.84 16.15
N ARG A 173 -37.24 31.76 17.45
CA ARG A 173 -38.64 31.79 17.90
C ARG A 173 -39.24 33.03 17.26
N ALA A 174 -40.10 32.83 16.27
CA ALA A 174 -41.03 33.88 15.87
C ALA A 174 -41.81 34.22 17.14
N GLY A 175 -41.54 35.42 17.68
CA GLY A 175 -42.29 35.96 18.80
C GLY A 175 -43.77 35.86 18.50
N ARG A 176 -44.48 35.18 19.38
CA ARG A 176 -45.92 35.26 19.51
C ARG A 176 -46.20 35.62 20.96
#